data_AF-A0A498RHV6-F1
#
_entry.id   AF-A0A498RHV6-F1
#
_cell.length_a   1.000
_cell.length_b   1.000
_cell.length_c   1.000
_cell.angle_alpha   90.00
_cell.angle_beta   90.00
_cell.angle_gamma   90.00
#
_symmetry.space_group_name_H-M   'P 1'
#
loop_
_entity.id
_entity.type
_entity.pdbx_description
1 polymer ?
#
loop_
_entity_poly.entity_id
_entity_poly.type
_entity_poly.pdbx_seq_one_letter_code
_entity_poly.pdbx_strand_id
1 'polypeptide(L)'
;MLYVNEYDSKGIASIIRRYQELRSVAEITAVKYERVSGGSSLFHGKDDIVCVLADIDQGITVLSSRQLTVVELLKRGYLVEEIGKILGLSPGTVKFHIQQAVFRLVAYLNTSGRRKNGAKRN
;
A
#
# COMPACT_ATOMS: atom_id res chain seq x y z
N MET A 1 -14.30 -47.09 16.49
CA MET A 1 -13.65 -45.77 16.71
C MET A 1 -13.80 -45.01 15.40
N LEU A 2 -14.78 -44.10 15.33
CA LEU A 2 -15.13 -43.41 14.08
C LEU A 2 -14.16 -42.24 13.86
N TYR A 3 -13.44 -42.25 12.74
CA TYR A 3 -12.64 -41.11 12.27
C TYR A 3 -13.59 -39.92 12.08
N VAL A 4 -13.50 -38.94 12.97
CA VAL A 4 -14.16 -37.65 12.80
C VAL A 4 -13.47 -37.00 11.61
N ASN A 5 -14.23 -36.82 10.52
CA ASN A 5 -13.73 -36.19 9.29
C ASN A 5 -13.40 -34.72 9.61
N GLU A 6 -12.14 -34.47 9.96
CA GLU A 6 -11.64 -33.22 10.56
C GLU A 6 -11.60 -32.05 9.57
N TYR A 7 -11.86 -32.33 8.29
CA TYR A 7 -11.88 -31.33 7.24
C TYR A 7 -13.20 -31.36 6.47
N ASP A 8 -14.08 -30.42 6.79
CA ASP A 8 -15.27 -30.13 5.99
C ASP A 8 -14.83 -29.71 4.57
N SER A 9 -15.43 -30.33 3.56
CA SER A 9 -15.12 -30.07 2.15
C SER A 9 -15.35 -28.61 1.77
N LYS A 10 -16.32 -27.93 2.41
CA LYS A 10 -16.53 -26.48 2.26
C LYS A 10 -15.39 -25.67 2.86
N GLY A 11 -14.85 -26.11 3.99
CA GLY A 11 -13.68 -25.51 4.63
C GLY A 11 -12.44 -25.59 3.74
N ILE A 12 -12.15 -26.77 3.18
CA ILE A 12 -11.04 -26.95 2.23
C ILE A 12 -11.23 -26.08 0.98
N ALA A 13 -12.44 -26.05 0.41
CA ALA A 13 -12.73 -25.23 -0.78
C ALA A 13 -12.51 -23.72 -0.51
N SER A 14 -12.90 -23.24 0.68
CA SER A 14 -12.66 -21.86 1.12
C SER A 14 -11.17 -21.54 1.23
N ILE A 15 -10.38 -22.45 1.81
CA ILE A 15 -8.92 -22.30 1.95
C ILE A 15 -8.24 -22.25 0.57
N ILE A 16 -8.59 -23.16 -0.34
CA ILE A 16 -8.04 -23.19 -1.71
C ILE A 16 -8.35 -21.89 -2.44
N ARG A 17 -9.59 -21.41 -2.35
CA ARG A 17 -10.01 -20.15 -2.96
C ARG A 17 -9.21 -18.98 -2.40
N ARG A 18 -9.05 -18.90 -1.08
CA ARG A 18 -8.29 -17.83 -0.42
C ARG A 18 -6.81 -17.85 -0.82
N TYR A 19 -6.23 -19.04 -0.96
CA TYR A 19 -4.86 -19.22 -1.45
C TYR A 19 -4.69 -18.72 -2.88
N GLN A 20 -5.64 -19.02 -3.77
CA GLN A 20 -5.62 -18.53 -5.15
C GLN A 20 -5.77 -17.01 -5.22
N GLU A 21 -6.64 -16.42 -4.40
CA GLU A 21 -6.79 -14.96 -4.28
C GLU A 21 -5.46 -14.29 -3.86
N LEU A 22 -4.79 -14.82 -2.83
CA LEU A 22 -3.51 -14.31 -2.35
C LEU A 22 -2.40 -14.44 -3.40
N ARG A 23 -2.34 -15.58 -4.08
CA ARG A 23 -1.37 -15.81 -5.16
C ARG A 23 -1.58 -14.81 -6.31
N SER A 24 -2.83 -14.57 -6.71
CA SER A 24 -3.16 -13.60 -7.76
C SER A 24 -2.75 -12.18 -7.37
N VAL A 25 -3.00 -11.76 -6.12
CA VAL A 25 -2.56 -10.45 -5.62
C VAL A 25 -1.03 -10.32 -5.63
N ALA A 26 -0.31 -11.37 -5.23
CA ALA A 26 1.14 -11.39 -5.25
C ALA A 26 1.69 -11.30 -6.69
N GLU A 27 1.10 -12.05 -7.63
CA GLU A 27 1.47 -12.02 -9.05
C GLU A 27 1.19 -10.64 -9.69
N ILE A 28 0.02 -10.04 -9.43
CA ILE A 28 -0.31 -8.67 -9.88
C ILE A 28 0.70 -7.66 -9.33
N THR A 29 1.07 -7.81 -8.06
CA THR A 29 2.04 -6.93 -7.40
C THR A 29 3.43 -7.08 -8.00
N ALA A 30 3.87 -8.31 -8.28
CA ALA A 30 5.14 -8.61 -8.93
C ALA A 30 5.20 -8.06 -10.37
N VAL A 31 4.14 -8.22 -11.16
CA VAL A 31 4.07 -7.67 -12.52
C VAL A 31 4.06 -6.13 -12.51
N LYS A 32 3.37 -5.52 -11.54
CA LYS A 32 3.39 -4.06 -11.36
C LYS A 32 4.80 -3.58 -11.00
N TYR A 33 5.54 -4.35 -10.21
CA TYR A 33 6.93 -4.09 -9.89
C TYR A 33 7.84 -4.16 -11.13
N GLU A 34 7.74 -5.21 -11.95
CA GLU A 34 8.51 -5.34 -13.20
C GLU A 34 8.28 -4.17 -14.16
N ARG A 35 7.03 -3.68 -14.26
CA ARG A 35 6.69 -2.52 -15.09
C ARG A 35 7.28 -1.21 -14.56
N VAL A 36 7.49 -1.10 -13.24
CA VAL A 36 8.15 0.05 -12.61
C VAL A 36 9.67 -0.06 -12.74
N SER A 37 10.25 -1.27 -12.75
CA SER A 37 11.70 -1.50 -12.90
C SER A 37 12.18 -1.59 -14.36
N GLY A 38 11.29 -1.76 -15.34
CA GLY A 38 11.63 -1.96 -16.74
C GLY A 38 12.08 -0.69 -17.51
N GLY A 39 12.08 0.47 -16.87
CA GLY A 39 12.57 1.72 -17.44
C GLY A 39 13.74 2.27 -16.63
N SER A 40 14.94 2.26 -17.22
CA SER A 40 16.21 2.82 -16.74
C SER A 40 17.11 1.89 -15.90
N SER A 41 18.28 1.65 -16.47
CA SER A 41 19.42 0.88 -15.96
C SER A 41 20.15 1.54 -14.78
N LEU A 42 19.43 1.99 -13.73
CA LEU A 42 20.06 2.68 -12.59
C LEU A 42 19.61 2.26 -11.19
N PHE A 43 18.74 1.26 -11.04
CA PHE A 43 18.14 0.94 -9.74
C PHE A 43 18.61 -0.45 -9.21
N HIS A 44 19.41 -0.46 -8.14
CA HIS A 44 19.79 -1.65 -7.36
C HIS A 44 18.61 -2.05 -6.45
N GLY A 45 17.78 -2.96 -6.96
CA GLY A 45 16.36 -3.17 -6.58
C GLY A 45 15.95 -3.47 -5.14
N LYS A 46 16.84 -3.50 -4.14
CA LYS A 46 16.45 -3.57 -2.71
C LYS A 46 16.63 -2.24 -1.98
N ASP A 47 17.77 -1.59 -2.20
CA ASP A 47 18.09 -0.30 -1.55
C ASP A 47 17.16 0.81 -2.05
N ASP A 48 16.68 0.72 -3.29
CA ASP A 48 15.75 1.68 -3.87
C ASP A 48 14.34 1.56 -3.29
N ILE A 49 13.89 0.34 -2.99
CA ILE A 49 12.59 0.13 -2.33
C ILE A 49 12.65 0.74 -0.94
N VAL A 50 13.74 0.50 -0.20
CA VAL A 50 13.93 1.08 1.13
C VAL A 50 13.98 2.61 1.05
N CYS A 51 14.64 3.18 0.03
CA CYS A 51 14.65 4.62 -0.21
C CYS A 51 13.25 5.18 -0.51
N VAL A 52 12.47 4.51 -1.36
CA VAL A 52 11.10 4.94 -1.70
C VAL A 52 10.17 4.83 -0.49
N LEU A 53 10.29 3.76 0.31
CA LEU A 53 9.54 3.62 1.56
C LEU A 53 9.91 4.69 2.57
N ALA A 54 11.21 4.99 2.74
CA ALA A 54 11.66 6.07 3.60
C ALA A 54 11.18 7.44 3.11
N ASP A 55 11.20 7.70 1.79
CA ASP A 55 10.68 8.93 1.20
C ASP A 55 9.14 9.03 1.38
N ILE A 56 8.41 7.90 1.35
CA ILE A 56 6.98 7.84 1.67
C ILE A 56 6.73 8.16 3.14
N ASP A 57 7.45 7.51 4.06
CA ASP A 57 7.34 7.74 5.51
C ASP A 57 7.67 9.20 5.87
N GLN A 58 8.66 9.79 5.21
CA GLN A 58 8.94 11.22 5.36
C GLN A 58 7.82 12.08 4.76
N GLY A 59 7.25 11.66 3.63
CA GLY A 59 6.12 12.33 2.99
C GLY A 59 4.84 12.34 3.82
N ILE A 60 4.70 11.44 4.79
CA ILE A 60 3.57 11.45 5.74
C ILE A 60 3.51 12.79 6.51
N THR A 61 4.63 13.47 6.72
CA THR A 61 4.70 14.77 7.40
C THR A 61 3.96 15.90 6.69
N VAL A 62 3.66 15.77 5.39
CA VAL A 62 2.91 16.81 4.63
C VAL A 62 1.38 16.61 4.66
N LEU A 63 0.92 15.54 5.33
CA LEU A 63 -0.50 15.24 5.50
C LEU A 63 -1.09 16.03 6.67
N SER A 64 -2.36 16.42 6.55
CA SER A 64 -3.10 16.93 7.71
C SER A 64 -3.38 15.82 8.71
N SER A 65 -3.65 16.16 9.97
CA SER A 65 -3.94 15.17 11.01
C SER A 65 -5.07 14.21 10.63
N ARG A 66 -6.12 14.70 9.95
CA ARG A 66 -7.22 13.84 9.48
C ARG A 66 -6.81 12.91 8.34
N GLN A 67 -6.00 13.39 7.40
CA GLN A 67 -5.46 12.56 6.32
C GLN A 67 -4.52 11.48 6.87
N LEU A 68 -3.65 11.86 7.81
CA LEU A 68 -2.74 10.97 8.51
C LEU A 68 -3.49 9.84 9.22
N THR A 69 -4.49 10.17 10.02
CA THR A 69 -5.27 9.15 10.76
C THR A 69 -5.96 8.17 9.82
N VAL A 70 -6.52 8.65 8.69
CA VAL A 70 -7.13 7.78 7.68
C VAL A 70 -6.09 6.86 7.02
N VAL A 71 -4.91 7.38 6.69
CA VAL A 71 -3.81 6.61 6.09
C VAL A 71 -3.26 5.56 7.07
N GLU A 72 -3.13 5.88 8.36
CA GLU A 72 -2.67 4.94 9.38
C GLU A 72 -3.65 3.79 9.59
N LEU A 73 -4.96 4.05 9.53
CA LEU A 73 -5.97 2.98 9.59
C LEU A 73 -5.93 2.12 8.32
N LEU A 74 -5.71 2.71 7.14
CA LEU A 74 -5.50 1.92 5.91
C LEU A 74 -4.25 1.03 6.01
N LYS A 75 -3.14 1.54 6.55
CA LYS A 75 -1.90 0.75 6.76
C LYS A 75 -2.12 -0.46 7.67
N ARG A 76 -3.06 -0.36 8.61
CA ARG A 76 -3.47 -1.46 9.50
C ARG A 76 -4.47 -2.43 8.86
N GLY A 77 -4.89 -2.19 7.62
CA GLY A 77 -5.77 -3.07 6.86
C GLY A 77 -7.27 -2.80 7.04
N TYR A 78 -7.67 -1.70 7.69
CA TYR A 78 -9.08 -1.34 7.83
C TYR A 78 -9.67 -0.91 6.48
N LEU A 79 -10.91 -1.33 6.22
CA LEU A 79 -11.68 -0.93 5.05
C LEU A 79 -12.28 0.47 5.22
N VAL A 80 -12.59 1.14 4.11
CA VAL A 80 -13.18 2.50 4.09
C VAL A 80 -14.41 2.62 4.99
N GLU A 81 -15.29 1.61 4.98
CA GLU A 81 -16.50 1.57 5.80
C GLU A 81 -16.18 1.47 7.30
N GLU A 82 -15.15 0.70 7.67
CA GLU A 82 -14.71 0.54 9.05
C GLU A 82 -14.04 1.81 9.56
N ILE A 83 -13.22 2.45 8.72
CA ILE A 83 -12.61 3.74 9.00
C ILE A 83 -13.68 4.81 9.20
N GLY A 84 -14.71 4.82 8.37
CA GLY A 84 -15.85 5.73 8.51
C GLY A 84 -16.53 5.58 9.87
N LYS A 85 -16.78 4.33 10.29
CA LYS A 85 -17.35 4.03 11.62
C LYS A 85 -16.44 4.47 12.77
N ILE A 86 -15.14 4.17 12.69
CA ILE A 86 -14.15 4.52 13.73
C ILE A 86 -14.05 6.04 13.91
N LEU A 87 -14.08 6.79 12.80
CA LEU A 87 -13.87 8.24 12.81
C LEU A 87 -15.17 9.06 12.84
N GLY A 88 -16.34 8.41 12.80
CA GLY A 88 -17.63 9.10 12.69
C GLY A 88 -17.79 9.87 11.37
N LEU A 89 -17.22 9.37 10.27
CA LEU A 89 -17.21 10.00 8.95
C LEU A 89 -18.03 9.19 7.94
N SER A 90 -18.57 9.88 6.93
CA SER A 90 -19.18 9.18 5.80
C SER A 90 -18.11 8.45 4.97
N PRO A 91 -18.44 7.33 4.31
CA PRO A 91 -17.51 6.64 3.42
C PRO A 91 -16.98 7.54 2.29
N GLY A 92 -17.80 8.47 1.80
CA GLY A 92 -17.39 9.47 0.82
C GLY A 92 -16.33 10.43 1.36
N THR A 93 -16.49 10.88 2.61
CA THR A 93 -15.50 11.73 3.30
C THR A 93 -14.17 10.99 3.52
N VAL A 94 -14.23 9.71 3.88
CA VAL A 94 -13.03 8.87 4.02
C VAL A 94 -12.32 8.75 2.67
N LYS A 95 -13.02 8.39 1.59
CA LYS A 95 -12.44 8.32 0.23
C LYS A 95 -11.81 9.65 -0.20
N PHE A 96 -12.45 10.77 0.11
CA PHE A 96 -11.90 12.10 -0.16
C PHE A 96 -10.59 12.35 0.58
N HIS A 97 -10.53 12.02 1.88
CA HIS A 97 -9.29 12.15 2.65
C HIS A 97 -8.17 11.24 2.12
N ILE A 98 -8.49 10.02 1.68
CA ILE A 98 -7.53 9.10 1.03
C ILE A 98 -6.98 9.73 -0.25
N GLN A 99 -7.86 10.21 -1.15
CA GLN A 99 -7.44 10.82 -2.41
C GLN A 99 -6.54 12.04 -2.18
N GLN A 100 -6.91 12.90 -1.24
CA GLN A 100 -6.10 14.07 -0.87
C GLN A 100 -4.74 13.67 -0.28
N ALA A 101 -4.69 12.63 0.54
CA ALA A 101 -3.45 12.11 1.09
C ALA A 101 -2.53 11.56 0.00
N VAL A 102 -3.06 10.73 -0.90
CA VAL A 102 -2.31 10.17 -2.04
C VAL A 102 -1.78 11.28 -2.93
N PHE A 103 -2.61 12.27 -3.27
CA PHE A 103 -2.20 13.41 -4.10
C PHE A 103 -1.01 14.17 -3.47
N ARG A 104 -1.06 14.44 -2.16
CA ARG A 104 0.01 15.12 -1.42
C ARG A 104 1.29 14.30 -1.35
N LEU A 105 1.18 12.99 -1.12
CA LEU A 105 2.33 12.09 -1.12
C LEU A 105 2.99 12.04 -2.49
N VAL A 106 2.20 11.94 -3.58
CA VAL A 106 2.73 11.98 -4.95
C VAL A 106 3.43 13.31 -5.24
N ALA A 107 2.83 14.44 -4.85
CA ALA A 107 3.45 15.75 -5.00
C ALA A 107 4.77 15.85 -4.21
N TYR A 108 4.79 15.33 -2.98
CA TYR A 108 5.99 15.28 -2.15
C TYR A 108 7.10 14.46 -2.82
N LEU A 109 6.81 13.21 -3.20
CA LEU A 109 7.78 12.30 -3.82
C LEU A 109 8.37 12.85 -5.12
N ASN A 110 7.55 13.53 -5.93
CA ASN A 110 8.00 14.18 -7.16
C ASN A 110 8.92 15.39 -6.90
N THR A 111 8.84 16.01 -5.72
CA THR A 111 9.70 17.15 -5.34
C THR A 111 10.92 16.72 -4.54
N SER A 112 10.84 15.69 -3.71
CA SER A 112 11.96 15.14 -2.95
C SER A 112 12.96 14.41 -3.85
N GLY A 113 12.50 13.71 -4.90
CA GLY A 113 13.37 13.10 -5.91
C GLY A 113 14.24 14.10 -6.67
N ARG A 114 13.80 15.36 -6.83
CA ARG A 114 14.59 16.42 -7.47
C ARG A 114 15.76 16.92 -6.61
N ARG A 115 15.71 16.76 -5.28
CA ARG A 115 16.78 17.21 -4.39
C ARG A 115 18.03 16.31 -4.45
N LYS A 116 17.87 15.01 -4.71
CA LYS A 116 18.99 14.05 -4.77
C LYS A 116 19.87 14.22 -6.03
N ASN A 117 19.34 14.79 -7.12
CA ASN A 117 20.09 15.01 -8.37
C ASN A 117 20.84 16.35 -8.46
N GLY A 118 20.71 17.25 -7.46
CA GLY A 118 21.39 18.54 -7.43
C GLY A 118 22.81 18.53 -6.85
N ALA A 119 23.27 17.41 -6.29
CA ALA A 119 24.53 17.31 -5.55
C ALA A 119 25.73 16.76 -6.35
N LYS A 120 25.62 16.64 -7.68
CA LYS A 120 26.75 16.30 -8.57
C LYS A 120 26.92 17.35 -9.66
N ARG A 121 27.47 18.50 -9.29
CA ARG A 121 28.19 19.41 -10.19
C ARG A 121 29.34 20.04 -9.41
N ASN A 122 30.46 19.33 -9.35
CA ASN A 122 31.80 19.90 -9.22
C ASN A 122 32.62 19.35 -10.38
#